data_AF-A0A8E2F2G0-F1
#
_entry.id   AF-A0A8E2F2G0-F1
#
_cell.length_a   1.000
_cell.length_b   1.000
_cell.length_c   1.000
_cell.angle_alpha   90.00
_cell.angle_beta   90.00
_cell.angle_gamma   90.00
#
_symmetry.space_group_name_H-M   'P 1'
#
loop_
_entity.id
_entity.type
_entity.pdbx_description
1 polymer ?
#
loop_
_entity_poly.entity_id
_entity_poly.type
_entity_poly.pdbx_seq_one_letter_code
_entity_poly.pdbx_strand_id
1 'polypeptide(L)' 'MTDQNEHFAQADAWDHLSSTANFCEEDYAVTQYIAEFINTLSNISYGKLFKRFVKRLGI' A
#
# COMPACT_ATOMS: atom_id res chain seq x y z
N MET A 1 23.45 2.80 17.16
CA MET A 1 22.12 2.19 17.29
C MET A 1 21.19 3.09 16.50
N THR A 2 20.97 2.68 15.25
CA THR A 2 20.20 3.29 14.14
C THR A 2 20.19 4.81 14.01
N ASP A 3 21.08 5.26 13.13
CA ASP A 3 21.11 6.52 12.40
C ASP A 3 20.11 6.44 11.23
N GLN A 4 18.98 7.14 11.31
CA GLN A 4 18.02 7.42 10.21
C GLN A 4 17.15 8.63 10.60
N ASN A 5 17.75 9.82 10.69
CA ASN A 5 16.99 11.03 10.44
C ASN A 5 16.56 10.99 8.96
N GLU A 6 15.25 11.00 8.69
CA GLU A 6 14.51 11.51 7.49
C GLU A 6 13.24 10.72 7.13
N HIS A 7 12.98 9.54 7.70
CA HIS A 7 11.81 8.71 7.30
C HIS A 7 10.66 8.63 8.32
N PHE A 8 10.57 9.58 9.25
CA PHE A 8 9.44 9.68 10.20
C PHE A 8 8.32 10.61 9.70
N ALA A 9 8.39 11.11 8.46
CA ALA A 9 7.56 12.23 7.99
C ALA A 9 6.34 11.85 7.14
N GLN A 10 5.85 10.61 7.19
CA GLN A 10 4.67 10.21 6.42
C GLN A 10 3.72 9.24 7.16
N ALA A 11 3.59 9.42 8.47
CA ALA A 11 2.43 8.95 9.20
C ALA A 11 1.98 10.12 10.09
N ASP A 12 0.70 10.49 10.19
CA ASP A 12 -0.31 9.64 10.82
C ASP A 12 -1.75 10.01 10.44
N ALA A 13 -2.56 8.99 10.14
CA ALA A 13 -4.01 8.99 10.40
C ALA A 13 -4.40 7.94 11.47
N TRP A 14 -3.58 6.90 11.69
CA TRP A 14 -3.92 5.78 12.57
C TRP A 14 -2.78 5.22 13.45
N ASP A 15 -1.50 5.33 13.07
CA ASP A 15 -0.30 5.14 13.93
C ASP A 15 0.98 5.23 13.07
N HIS A 16 2.15 5.20 13.73
CA HIS A 16 3.48 5.12 13.12
C HIS A 16 3.62 3.90 12.19
N LEU A 17 4.20 4.13 11.01
CA LEU A 17 4.57 3.10 10.04
C LEU A 17 5.63 2.14 10.61
N SER A 18 5.23 0.93 11.01
CA SER A 18 6.15 -0.14 11.45
C SER A 18 6.76 -0.96 10.30
N SER A 19 6.54 -0.58 9.04
CA SER A 19 7.06 -1.30 7.87
C SER A 19 8.56 -1.08 7.69
N THR A 20 9.27 -2.11 7.20
CA THR A 20 10.71 -2.03 6.90
C THR A 20 11.02 -1.18 5.67
N ALA A 21 10.04 -0.96 4.79
CA ALA A 21 10.15 -0.12 3.60
C ALA A 21 8.79 0.54 3.31
N ASN A 22 8.83 1.76 2.77
CA ASN A 22 7.69 2.50 2.24
C ASN A 22 7.87 2.70 0.73
N PHE A 23 6.80 2.68 -0.07
CA PHE A 23 6.94 2.98 -1.50
C PHE A 23 7.01 4.50 -1.73
N CYS A 24 7.21 4.89 -2.99
CA CYS A 24 7.24 6.31 -3.38
C CYS A 24 5.83 6.94 -3.45
N GLU A 25 4.76 6.18 -3.25
CA GLU A 25 3.41 6.74 -3.21
C GLU A 25 3.21 7.45 -1.86
N GLU A 26 2.58 8.62 -1.89
CA GLU A 26 2.31 9.38 -0.68
C GLU A 26 1.21 8.73 0.18
N ASP A 27 1.46 8.62 1.47
CA ASP A 27 0.52 8.02 2.42
C ASP A 27 -0.70 8.91 2.62
N TYR A 28 -1.89 8.31 2.56
CA TYR A 28 -3.18 8.98 2.80
C TYR A 28 -3.51 10.18 1.88
N ALA A 29 -2.81 10.36 0.76
CA ALA A 29 -3.01 11.49 -0.16
C ALA A 29 -4.45 11.57 -0.74
N VAL A 30 -5.14 10.43 -0.86
CA VAL A 30 -6.53 10.36 -1.36
C VAL A 30 -7.55 10.17 -0.23
N THR A 31 -7.24 9.35 0.77
CA THR A 31 -8.16 9.05 1.88
C THR A 31 -7.39 8.85 3.18
N GLN A 32 -7.98 9.24 4.32
CA GLN A 32 -7.40 9.00 5.66
C GLN A 32 -7.48 7.55 6.14
N TYR A 33 -8.07 6.65 5.35
CA TYR A 33 -8.28 5.26 5.73
C TYR A 33 -7.35 4.28 5.02
N ILE A 34 -6.77 4.69 3.89
CA ILE A 34 -5.94 3.84 3.04
C ILE A 34 -4.65 4.59 2.73
N ALA A 35 -3.55 4.14 3.34
CA ALA A 35 -2.19 4.49 2.94
C ALA A 35 -1.89 3.92 1.54
N GLU A 36 -1.13 4.65 0.73
CA GLU A 36 -0.80 4.29 -0.67
C GLU A 36 -2.01 3.78 -1.47
N PHE A 37 -2.88 4.70 -1.88
CA PHE A 37 -4.19 4.39 -2.46
C PHE A 37 -4.11 3.60 -3.78
N ILE A 38 -3.23 4.01 -4.70
CA ILE A 38 -3.05 3.41 -6.02
C ILE A 38 -2.40 2.04 -5.91
N ASN A 39 -1.39 1.89 -5.06
CA ASN A 39 -0.75 0.60 -4.78
C ASN A 39 -1.77 -0.39 -4.20
N THR A 40 -2.58 0.05 -3.23
CA THR A 40 -3.65 -0.76 -2.63
C THR A 40 -4.70 -1.18 -3.66
N LEU A 41 -5.22 -0.25 -4.47
CA LEU A 41 -6.20 -0.55 -5.51
C LEU A 41 -5.65 -1.49 -6.58
N SER A 42 -4.39 -1.30 -6.96
CA SER A 42 -3.73 -2.14 -7.95
C SER A 42 -3.67 -3.60 -7.49
N ASN A 43 -3.34 -3.86 -6.22
CA ASN A 43 -3.38 -5.21 -5.64
C ASN A 43 -4.78 -5.82 -5.64
N ILE A 44 -5.81 -5.03 -5.32
CA ILE A 44 -7.22 -5.48 -5.40
C ILE A 44 -7.59 -5.84 -6.84
N SER A 45 -7.18 -5.00 -7.79
CA SER A 45 -7.44 -5.20 -9.21
C SER A 45 -6.76 -6.47 -9.71
N TYR A 46 -5.49 -6.69 -9.33
CA TYR A 46 -4.74 -7.90 -9.63
C TYR A 46 -5.45 -9.12 -9.06
N GLY A 47 -5.83 -9.13 -7.78
CA GLY A 47 -6.52 -10.27 -7.18
C GLY A 47 -7.87 -10.59 -7.84
N LYS A 48 -8.70 -9.58 -8.12
CA LYS A 48 -10.01 -9.78 -8.77
C LYS A 48 -9.86 -10.20 -10.23
N LEU A 49 -8.98 -9.54 -10.97
CA LEU A 49 -8.73 -9.83 -12.38
C LEU A 49 -8.06 -11.19 -12.54
N PHE A 50 -7.09 -11.53 -11.68
CA PHE A 50 -6.45 -12.84 -11.61
C PHE A 50 -7.47 -13.94 -11.31
N LYS A 51 -8.34 -13.78 -10.30
CA LYS A 51 -9.42 -14.75 -10.03
C LYS A 51 -10.37 -14.91 -11.21
N ARG A 52 -10.72 -13.81 -11.89
CA ARG A 52 -11.56 -13.86 -13.10
C ARG A 52 -10.85 -14.53 -14.27
N PHE A 53 -9.55 -14.32 -14.40
CA PHE A 53 -8.71 -14.92 -15.43
C PHE A 53 -8.53 -16.42 -15.19
N VAL A 54 -8.16 -16.84 -13.98
CA VAL A 54 -8.04 -18.26 -13.57
C VAL A 54 -9.36 -19.00 -13.76
N LYS A 55 -10.48 -18.43 -13.27
CA LYS A 55 -11.82 -18.99 -13.50
C LYS A 55 -12.16 -19.13 -14.98
N ARG A 56 -11.70 -18.19 -15.81
CA ARG A 56 -11.92 -18.22 -17.27
C ARG A 56 -11.02 -19.23 -17.98
N LEU A 57 -9.85 -19.56 -17.42
CA LEU A 57 -8.96 -20.60 -17.92
C LEU A 57 -9.33 -22.01 -17.45
N GLY A 58 -10.26 -22.15 -16.51
CA GLY A 58 -10.72 -23.46 -16.03
C GLY A 58 -9.69 -24.21 -15.17
N ILE A 59 -8.77 -23.47 -14.54
CA ILE A 59 -7.82 -23.97 -13.53
C ILE A 59 -8.45 -23.88 -12.15
#